data_AF-A0AA44W7E0-F1
#
_entry.id   AF-A0AA44W7E0-F1
#
_cell.length_a   1.000
_cell.length_b   1.000
_cell.length_c   1.000
_cell.angle_alpha   90.00
_cell.angle_beta   90.00
_cell.angle_gamma   90.00
#
_symmetry.space_group_name_H-M   'P 1'
#
loop_
_entity.id
_entity.type
_entity.pdbx_description
1 polymer ?
#
loop_
_entity_poly.entity_id
_entity_poly.type
_entity_poly.pdbx_seq_one_letter_code
_entity_poly.pdbx_strand_id
1 'polypeptide(L)'
;MSTSADDTSHNDRLPTQAQGSKDSASSIVALIDQLSSHSSVQSLKAAVHDKEQLKKKLESTPNAYVRNLEELALQRFRWDTEKTAFEAKAQEQSKQYNKVKDDKVTAYRKLRDEQDNATRLRSTIQSLEEDVKRAIANNKKDEVRITDLEKGMADQTEQLRDVQKKEATLREDLQSTKHNLLTQSEVLARAEDSLASFRSFTATLIPLEDEISSISEVLDSAFNDALSLFKVSLGCDLHNDRLKESRSWDRVRDHPSVDRLIPLPASNSAHAKRMRTAAGLAIYARALFLQSTNTRRAGCRC
;
A
#
# COMPACT_ATOMS: atom_id res chain seq x y z
N MET A 1 105.07 64.50 26.36
CA MET A 1 105.81 65.18 27.45
C MET A 1 106.90 64.22 27.91
N SER A 2 108.12 64.46 27.45
CA SER A 2 109.33 63.72 27.84
C SER A 2 110.35 64.73 28.36
N THR A 3 110.82 64.49 29.59
CA THR A 3 112.20 64.53 30.12
C THR A 3 113.20 65.62 29.68
N SER A 4 113.87 66.16 30.73
CA SER A 4 115.32 66.41 30.86
C SER A 4 116.00 67.40 29.93
N ALA A 5 117.05 68.13 30.31
CA ALA A 5 117.74 68.43 31.57
C ALA A 5 118.83 69.44 31.18
N ASP A 6 119.28 70.25 32.14
CA ASP A 6 120.67 70.76 32.28
C ASP A 6 121.25 71.61 31.12
N ASP A 7 122.18 72.55 31.29
CA ASP A 7 123.07 72.83 32.40
C ASP A 7 123.74 74.21 32.22
N THR A 8 124.26 74.71 33.34
CA THR A 8 125.49 75.50 33.53
C THR A 8 125.76 76.79 32.74
N SER A 9 125.88 77.89 33.48
CA SER A 9 126.52 79.16 33.07
C SER A 9 127.72 79.44 33.96
N HIS A 10 128.92 79.57 33.38
CA HIS A 10 130.15 79.97 34.08
C HIS A 10 130.83 81.16 33.35
N ASN A 11 131.11 82.19 34.15
CA ASN A 11 132.24 83.13 34.15
C ASN A 11 132.57 83.99 32.91
N ASP A 12 132.27 85.29 33.05
CA ASP A 12 132.99 86.42 32.45
C ASP A 12 134.27 86.72 33.29
N ARG A 13 135.48 86.72 32.71
CA ARG A 13 136.24 87.86 32.12
C ARG A 13 136.56 88.98 33.15
N LEU A 14 137.80 89.41 33.36
CA LEU A 14 138.74 90.01 32.39
C LEU A 14 140.21 90.08 32.90
N PRO A 15 141.17 90.42 32.01
CA PRO A 15 142.63 90.17 32.09
C PRO A 15 143.48 91.46 32.15
N THR A 16 144.81 91.35 32.11
CA THR A 16 145.73 92.42 31.61
C THR A 16 147.04 91.75 31.14
N GLN A 17 147.24 91.58 29.82
CA GLN A 17 148.13 92.33 28.89
C GLN A 17 149.64 92.14 29.15
N ALA A 18 150.55 92.12 28.16
CA ALA A 18 150.51 92.04 26.68
C ALA A 18 151.97 92.09 26.19
N GLN A 19 152.27 91.54 24.99
CA GLN A 19 153.17 92.19 24.00
C GLN A 19 153.23 91.42 22.65
N GLY A 20 153.08 92.13 21.52
CA GLY A 20 153.83 91.83 20.27
C GLY A 20 153.09 91.58 18.93
N SER A 21 152.71 92.65 18.23
CA SER A 21 152.64 92.94 16.76
C SER A 21 152.35 91.89 15.63
N LYS A 22 151.50 92.35 14.67
CA LYS A 22 151.28 92.02 13.23
C LYS A 22 149.93 91.34 12.87
N ASP A 23 149.36 91.78 11.74
CA ASP A 23 148.12 91.37 11.05
C ASP A 23 146.77 91.94 11.51
N SER A 24 146.52 93.20 11.15
CA SER A 24 145.19 93.82 11.24
C SER A 24 144.11 93.09 10.42
N ALA A 25 144.47 92.40 9.33
CA ALA A 25 143.52 91.61 8.53
C ALA A 25 143.13 90.29 9.23
N SER A 26 144.07 89.62 9.91
CA SER A 26 143.76 88.40 10.68
C SER A 26 142.94 88.73 11.94
N SER A 27 143.17 89.89 12.55
CA SER A 27 142.36 90.41 13.65
C SER A 27 140.92 90.72 13.22
N ILE A 28 140.71 91.27 12.02
CA ILE A 28 139.36 91.52 11.47
C ILE A 28 138.65 90.20 11.17
N VAL A 29 139.33 89.23 10.57
CA VAL A 29 138.76 87.89 10.31
C VAL A 29 138.41 87.18 11.63
N ALA A 30 139.29 87.23 12.63
CA ALA A 30 139.02 86.67 13.95
C ALA A 30 137.85 87.35 14.67
N LEU A 31 137.69 88.67 14.51
CA LEU A 31 136.53 89.40 15.04
C LEU A 31 135.24 89.01 14.32
N ILE A 32 135.27 88.80 12.99
CA ILE A 32 134.11 88.33 12.22
C ILE A 32 133.75 86.89 12.62
N ASP A 33 134.73 86.02 12.85
CA ASP A 33 134.50 84.66 13.35
C ASP A 33 133.95 84.66 14.77
N GLN A 34 134.46 85.54 15.64
CA GLN A 34 133.97 85.71 16.99
C GLN A 34 132.55 86.29 17.02
N LEU A 35 132.23 87.23 16.12
CA LEU A 35 130.88 87.79 15.97
C LEU A 35 129.92 86.74 15.39
N SER A 36 130.36 85.96 14.39
CA SER A 36 129.57 84.90 13.77
C SER A 36 129.33 83.73 14.72
N SER A 37 130.25 83.47 15.63
CA SER A 37 130.14 82.47 16.69
C SER A 37 129.49 83.02 17.97
N HIS A 38 129.26 84.35 18.05
CA HIS A 38 128.59 84.96 19.18
C HIS A 38 127.17 84.41 19.28
N SER A 39 126.72 84.11 20.50
CA SER A 39 125.43 83.49 20.76
C SER A 39 124.27 84.26 20.11
N SER A 40 124.33 85.59 20.12
CA SER A 40 123.31 86.44 19.48
C SER A 40 123.20 86.26 17.96
N VAL A 41 124.31 86.05 17.24
CA VAL A 41 124.32 85.86 15.78
C VAL A 41 123.89 84.43 15.42
N GLN A 42 124.28 83.43 16.22
CA GLN A 42 123.78 82.06 16.08
C GLN A 42 122.28 81.97 16.36
N SER A 43 121.78 82.65 17.40
CA SER A 43 120.34 82.77 17.68
C SER A 43 119.60 83.47 16.55
N LEU A 44 120.17 84.51 15.94
CA LEU A 44 119.58 85.17 14.77
C LEU A 44 119.52 84.23 13.56
N LYS A 45 120.57 83.44 13.32
CA LYS A 45 120.61 82.44 12.24
C LYS A 45 119.58 81.33 12.46
N ALA A 46 119.42 80.84 13.69
CA ALA A 46 118.37 79.90 14.06
C ALA A 46 116.97 80.51 13.87
N ALA A 47 116.75 81.74 14.33
CA ALA A 47 115.48 82.45 14.14
C ALA A 47 115.14 82.69 12.65
N VAL A 48 116.14 82.97 11.81
CA VAL A 48 115.96 83.07 10.35
C VAL A 48 115.61 81.72 9.73
N HIS A 49 116.26 80.64 10.18
CA HIS A 49 115.93 79.28 9.73
C HIS A 49 114.52 78.87 10.15
N ASP A 50 114.14 79.14 11.40
CA ASP A 50 112.80 78.88 11.93
C ASP A 50 111.75 79.70 11.21
N LYS A 51 112.02 80.98 10.91
CA LYS A 51 111.14 81.82 10.08
C LYS A 51 110.93 81.19 8.70
N GLU A 52 111.97 80.68 8.06
CA GLU A 52 111.86 80.04 6.75
C GLU A 52 111.09 78.71 6.82
N GLN A 53 111.30 77.91 7.87
CA GLN A 53 110.51 76.70 8.12
C GLN A 53 109.04 77.03 8.40
N LEU A 54 108.78 78.07 9.21
CA LEU A 54 107.44 78.55 9.51
C LEU A 54 106.75 79.08 8.25
N LYS A 55 107.48 79.78 7.38
CA LYS A 55 106.96 80.24 6.09
C LYS A 55 106.56 79.06 5.20
N LYS A 56 107.42 78.04 5.08
CA LYS A 56 107.08 76.80 4.34
C LYS A 56 105.88 76.06 4.94
N LYS A 57 105.78 75.99 6.27
CA LYS A 57 104.62 75.41 6.96
C LYS A 57 103.37 76.24 6.73
N LEU A 58 103.47 77.57 6.77
CA LEU A 58 102.38 78.50 6.53
C LEU A 58 101.90 78.46 5.07
N GLU A 59 102.78 78.17 4.10
CA GLU A 59 102.40 77.96 2.70
C GLU A 59 101.76 76.57 2.48
N SER A 60 102.16 75.54 3.23
CA SER A 60 101.64 74.18 3.13
C SER A 60 100.29 73.98 3.85
N THR A 61 100.09 74.64 4.99
CA THR A 61 98.89 74.46 5.84
C THR A 61 97.58 74.86 5.16
N PRO A 62 97.49 76.00 4.43
CA PRO A 62 96.30 76.36 3.68
C PRO A 62 95.92 75.32 2.62
N ASN A 63 96.91 74.79 1.90
CA ASN A 63 96.68 73.74 0.89
C ASN A 63 96.17 72.44 1.52
N ALA A 64 96.73 72.05 2.67
CA ALA A 64 96.24 70.88 3.41
C ALA A 64 94.83 71.11 3.98
N TYR A 65 94.52 72.31 4.47
CA TYR A 65 93.20 72.68 4.99
C TYR A 65 92.14 72.64 3.89
N VAL A 66 92.42 73.22 2.72
CA VAL A 66 91.50 73.18 1.56
C VAL A 66 91.23 71.74 1.14
N ARG A 67 92.26 70.90 0.99
CA ARG A 67 92.08 69.47 0.65
C ARG A 67 91.25 68.72 1.69
N ASN A 68 91.45 68.99 2.98
CA ASN A 68 90.66 68.37 4.05
C ASN A 68 89.20 68.82 4.00
N LEU A 69 88.92 70.09 3.68
CA LEU A 69 87.55 70.57 3.49
C LEU A 69 86.88 69.95 2.27
N GLU A 70 87.60 69.80 1.16
CA GLU A 70 87.11 69.12 -0.05
C GLU A 70 86.79 67.65 0.23
N GLU A 71 87.68 66.94 0.91
CA GLU A 71 87.45 65.54 1.29
C GLU A 71 86.27 65.40 2.27
N LEU A 72 86.13 66.31 3.24
CA LEU A 72 84.98 66.33 4.16
C LEU A 72 83.68 66.58 3.40
N ALA A 73 83.67 67.50 2.43
CA ALA A 73 82.50 67.77 1.60
C ALA A 73 82.13 66.56 0.74
N LEU A 74 83.12 65.88 0.15
CA LEU A 74 82.92 64.66 -0.63
C LEU A 74 82.38 63.52 0.23
N GLN A 75 82.92 63.34 1.45
CA GLN A 75 82.43 62.33 2.39
C GLN A 75 80.99 62.60 2.84
N ARG A 76 80.63 63.85 3.12
CA ARG A 76 79.24 64.23 3.42
C ARG A 76 78.32 63.93 2.25
N PHE A 77 78.72 64.28 1.03
CA PHE A 77 77.93 63.99 -0.17
C PHE A 77 77.73 62.48 -0.38
N ARG A 78 78.79 61.67 -0.21
CA ARG A 78 78.71 60.20 -0.28
C ARG A 78 77.78 59.65 0.80
N TRP A 79 77.93 60.12 2.04
CA TRP A 79 77.08 59.72 3.15
C TRP A 79 75.61 60.03 2.90
N ASP A 80 75.28 61.23 2.41
CA ASP A 80 73.90 61.61 2.10
C ASP A 80 73.33 60.78 0.95
N THR A 81 74.15 60.46 -0.06
CA THR A 81 73.76 59.59 -1.17
C THR A 81 73.50 58.15 -0.69
N GLU A 82 74.38 57.60 0.14
CA GLU A 82 74.21 56.27 0.71
C GLU A 82 72.99 56.22 1.63
N LYS A 83 72.82 57.23 2.49
CA LYS A 83 71.68 57.35 3.41
C LYS A 83 70.37 57.35 2.64
N THR A 84 70.23 58.19 1.61
CA THR A 84 69.02 58.24 0.78
C THR A 84 68.76 56.93 0.04
N ALA A 85 69.81 56.26 -0.46
CA ALA A 85 69.68 54.94 -1.08
C ALA A 85 69.23 53.85 -0.07
N PHE A 86 69.74 53.87 1.16
CA PHE A 86 69.31 52.97 2.22
C PHE A 86 67.88 53.23 2.67
N GLU A 87 67.48 54.49 2.83
CA GLU A 87 66.11 54.88 3.16
C GLU A 87 65.12 54.41 2.07
N ALA A 88 65.45 54.60 0.80
CA ALA A 88 64.65 54.11 -0.32
C ALA A 88 64.52 52.58 -0.31
N LYS A 89 65.63 51.86 -0.05
CA LYS A 89 65.62 50.40 0.05
C LYS A 89 64.80 49.90 1.24
N ALA A 90 64.90 50.55 2.39
CA ALA A 90 64.12 50.21 3.58
C ALA A 90 62.62 50.45 3.36
N GLN A 91 62.26 51.55 2.68
CA GLN A 91 60.88 51.85 2.33
C GLN A 91 60.30 50.81 1.36
N GLU A 92 61.07 50.42 0.34
CA GLU A 92 60.63 49.40 -0.62
C GLU A 92 60.48 48.03 0.04
N GLN A 93 61.43 47.62 0.88
CA GLN A 93 61.30 46.39 1.67
C GLN A 93 60.08 46.42 2.60
N SER A 94 59.80 47.56 3.23
CA SER A 94 58.61 47.73 4.08
C SER A 94 57.32 47.59 3.26
N LYS A 95 57.24 48.20 2.07
CA LYS A 95 56.10 48.04 1.14
C LYS A 95 55.90 46.59 0.73
N GLN A 96 56.97 45.90 0.36
CA GLN A 96 56.92 44.48 -0.02
C GLN A 96 56.49 43.59 1.13
N TYR A 97 57.04 43.82 2.33
CA TYR A 97 56.65 43.09 3.54
C TYR A 97 55.16 43.27 3.86
N ASN A 98 54.67 44.51 3.83
CA ASN A 98 53.25 44.79 4.08
C ASN A 98 52.35 44.14 3.02
N LYS A 99 52.74 44.19 1.74
CA LYS A 99 52.01 43.51 0.66
C LYS A 99 51.92 41.99 0.91
N VAL A 100 53.04 41.33 1.20
CA VAL A 100 53.06 39.88 1.49
C VAL A 100 52.23 39.55 2.74
N LYS A 101 52.26 40.41 3.76
CA LYS A 101 51.45 40.25 4.96
C LYS A 101 49.95 40.33 4.65
N ASP A 102 49.53 41.31 3.86
CA ASP A 102 48.12 41.49 3.46
C ASP A 102 47.64 40.35 2.56
N ASP A 103 48.48 39.91 1.62
CA ASP A 103 48.23 38.74 0.78
C ASP A 103 48.06 37.47 1.64
N LYS A 104 48.92 37.29 2.66
CA LYS A 104 48.84 36.17 3.60
C LYS A 104 47.55 36.20 4.42
N VAL A 105 47.14 37.36 4.92
CA VAL A 105 45.86 37.52 5.64
C VAL A 105 44.67 37.19 4.73
N THR A 106 44.71 37.65 3.49
CA THR A 106 43.67 37.38 2.50
C THR A 106 43.59 35.89 2.16
N ALA A 107 44.74 35.22 1.99
CA ALA A 107 44.82 33.79 1.74
C ALA A 107 44.26 32.97 2.91
N TYR A 108 44.58 33.33 4.16
CA TYR A 108 44.01 32.64 5.32
C TYR A 108 42.50 32.82 5.45
N ARG A 109 41.96 34.00 5.12
CA ARG A 109 40.51 34.21 5.11
C ARG A 109 39.84 33.27 4.11
N LYS A 110 40.35 33.23 2.87
CA LYS A 110 39.85 32.32 1.83
C LYS A 110 39.94 30.85 2.25
N LEU A 111 41.07 30.44 2.84
CA LEU A 111 41.25 29.07 3.32
C LEU A 111 40.21 28.71 4.39
N ARG A 112 39.92 29.63 5.31
CA ARG A 112 38.90 29.44 6.34
C ARG A 112 37.50 29.35 5.74
N ASP A 113 37.16 30.23 4.81
CA ASP A 113 35.87 30.22 4.13
C ASP A 113 35.65 28.90 3.37
N GLU A 114 36.68 28.39 2.69
CA GLU A 114 36.64 27.09 2.02
C GLU A 114 36.52 25.92 3.02
N GLN A 115 37.19 25.99 4.18
CA GLN A 115 37.07 24.97 5.22
C GLN A 115 35.66 24.93 5.84
N ASP A 116 35.05 26.10 6.07
CA ASP A 116 33.68 26.22 6.57
C ASP A 116 32.68 25.70 5.52
N ASN A 117 32.89 26.04 4.24
CA ASN A 117 32.12 25.48 3.12
C ASN A 117 32.24 23.97 3.02
N ALA A 118 33.45 23.41 3.14
CA ALA A 118 33.68 21.97 3.08
C ALA A 118 32.98 21.23 4.23
N THR A 119 33.02 21.79 5.44
CA THR A 119 32.29 21.24 6.60
C THR A 119 30.78 21.25 6.36
N ARG A 120 30.23 22.35 5.84
CA ARG A 120 28.79 22.47 5.50
C ARG A 120 28.37 21.50 4.40
N LEU A 121 29.19 21.33 3.37
CA LEU A 121 28.91 20.36 2.31
C LEU A 121 28.94 18.93 2.85
N ARG A 122 29.91 18.61 3.72
CA ARG A 122 29.99 17.29 4.36
C ARG A 122 28.75 17.00 5.22
N SER A 123 28.26 17.95 6.01
CA SER A 123 27.02 17.75 6.78
C SER A 123 25.80 17.58 5.88
N THR A 124 25.75 18.32 4.76
CA THR A 124 24.66 18.19 3.78
C THR A 124 24.68 16.82 3.12
N ILE A 125 25.85 16.32 2.71
CA ILE A 125 26.02 14.98 2.14
C ILE A 125 25.54 13.92 3.12
N GLN A 126 25.94 14.00 4.39
CA GLN A 126 25.49 13.05 5.42
C GLN A 126 23.97 13.08 5.61
N SER A 127 23.35 14.26 5.60
CA SER A 127 21.88 14.35 5.70
C SER A 127 21.18 13.71 4.50
N LEU A 128 21.69 13.94 3.28
CA LEU A 128 21.16 13.36 2.06
C LEU A 128 21.36 11.84 2.01
N GLU A 129 22.49 11.33 2.49
CA GLU A 129 22.73 9.90 2.62
C GLU A 129 21.69 9.23 3.53
N GLU A 130 21.35 9.86 4.66
CA GLU A 130 20.31 9.35 5.55
C GLU A 130 18.90 9.45 4.93
N ASP A 131 18.60 10.51 4.18
CA ASP A 131 17.36 10.62 3.40
C ASP A 131 17.24 9.50 2.36
N VAL A 132 18.31 9.22 1.62
CA VAL A 132 18.36 8.14 0.62
C VAL A 132 18.17 6.78 1.29
N LYS A 133 18.82 6.52 2.44
CA LYS A 133 18.61 5.27 3.19
C LYS A 133 17.15 5.10 3.63
N ARG A 134 16.51 6.17 4.13
CA ARG A 134 15.09 6.16 4.48
C ARG A 134 14.20 5.89 3.26
N ALA A 135 14.47 6.54 2.13
CA ALA A 135 13.73 6.34 0.89
C ALA A 135 13.84 4.88 0.40
N ILE A 136 15.05 4.29 0.44
CA ILE A 136 15.26 2.87 0.08
C ILE A 136 14.46 1.94 1.00
N ALA A 137 14.46 2.20 2.32
CA ALA A 137 13.71 1.38 3.28
C ALA A 137 12.19 1.46 3.03
N ASN A 138 11.66 2.66 2.74
CA ASN A 138 10.26 2.85 2.41
C ASN A 138 9.89 2.16 1.09
N ASN A 139 10.71 2.32 0.04
CA ASN A 139 10.47 1.65 -1.25
C ASN A 139 10.42 0.13 -1.10
N LYS A 140 11.31 -0.48 -0.31
CA LYS A 140 11.26 -1.93 -0.03
C LYS A 140 9.96 -2.34 0.65
N LYS A 141 9.45 -1.52 1.59
CA LYS A 141 8.17 -1.77 2.26
C LYS A 141 7.00 -1.66 1.29
N ASP A 142 7.05 -0.68 0.39
CA ASP A 142 6.02 -0.49 -0.63
C ASP A 142 6.05 -1.60 -1.69
N GLU A 143 7.23 -2.08 -2.09
CA GLU A 143 7.40 -3.26 -2.95
C GLU A 143 6.73 -4.50 -2.34
N VAL A 144 6.98 -4.78 -1.06
CA VAL A 144 6.30 -5.90 -0.36
C VAL A 144 4.78 -5.71 -0.38
N ARG A 145 4.29 -4.51 -0.06
CA ARG A 145 2.85 -4.21 -0.07
C ARG A 145 2.24 -4.39 -1.46
N ILE A 146 2.94 -3.99 -2.51
CA ILE A 146 2.48 -4.19 -3.90
C ILE A 146 2.36 -5.68 -4.19
N THR A 147 3.38 -6.49 -3.85
CA THR A 147 3.32 -7.95 -4.08
C THR A 147 2.17 -8.62 -3.31
N ASP A 148 1.90 -8.18 -2.07
CA ASP A 148 0.78 -8.69 -1.27
C ASP A 148 -0.58 -8.32 -1.90
N LEU A 149 -0.72 -7.08 -2.39
CA LEU A 149 -1.92 -6.62 -3.07
C LEU A 149 -2.14 -7.34 -4.40
N GLU A 150 -1.08 -7.55 -5.19
CA GLU A 150 -1.15 -8.31 -6.44
C GLU A 150 -1.61 -9.75 -6.20
N LYS A 151 -1.06 -10.41 -5.18
CA LYS A 151 -1.52 -11.74 -4.77
C LYS A 151 -3.00 -11.73 -4.34
N GLY A 152 -3.39 -10.75 -3.52
CA GLY A 152 -4.80 -10.60 -3.10
C GLY A 152 -5.75 -10.38 -4.26
N MET A 153 -5.36 -9.59 -5.27
CA MET A 153 -6.15 -9.40 -6.50
C MET A 153 -6.26 -10.69 -7.32
N ALA A 154 -5.19 -11.48 -7.42
CA ALA A 154 -5.22 -12.76 -8.11
C ALA A 154 -6.18 -13.74 -7.42
N ASP A 155 -6.13 -13.83 -6.08
CA ASP A 155 -7.03 -14.67 -5.28
C ASP A 155 -8.50 -14.23 -5.44
N GLN A 156 -8.79 -12.93 -5.40
CA GLN A 156 -10.14 -12.39 -5.63
C GLN A 156 -10.64 -12.67 -7.05
N THR A 157 -9.75 -12.59 -8.05
CA THR A 157 -10.10 -12.88 -9.44
C THR A 157 -10.48 -14.35 -9.62
N GLU A 158 -9.77 -15.27 -8.96
CA GLU A 158 -10.12 -16.70 -9.01
C GLU A 158 -11.45 -16.98 -8.29
N GLN A 159 -11.68 -16.37 -7.12
CA GLN A 159 -12.96 -16.47 -6.42
C GLN A 159 -14.13 -15.97 -7.28
N LEU A 160 -13.95 -14.85 -7.98
CA LEU A 160 -14.96 -14.32 -8.89
C LEU A 160 -15.27 -15.29 -10.04
N ARG A 161 -14.25 -15.93 -10.63
CA ARG A 161 -14.48 -16.96 -11.66
C ARG A 161 -15.27 -18.14 -11.12
N ASP A 162 -14.97 -18.59 -9.90
CA ASP A 162 -15.69 -19.71 -9.29
C ASP A 162 -17.14 -19.35 -8.97
N VAL A 163 -17.40 -18.14 -8.50
CA VAL A 163 -18.77 -17.64 -8.29
C VAL A 163 -19.51 -17.54 -9.63
N GLN A 164 -18.87 -17.03 -10.68
CA GLN A 164 -19.47 -16.96 -12.03
C GLN A 164 -19.81 -18.35 -12.58
N LYS A 165 -18.94 -19.35 -12.40
CA LYS A 165 -19.23 -20.74 -12.78
C LYS A 165 -20.44 -21.29 -12.02
N LYS A 166 -20.51 -21.09 -10.69
CA LYS A 166 -21.64 -21.52 -9.86
C LYS A 166 -22.94 -20.81 -10.23
N GLU A 167 -22.87 -19.53 -10.56
CA GLU A 167 -24.01 -18.76 -11.04
C GLU A 167 -24.54 -19.33 -12.36
N ALA A 168 -23.65 -19.64 -13.31
CA ALA A 168 -24.02 -20.25 -14.57
C ALA A 168 -24.71 -21.62 -14.38
N THR A 169 -24.16 -22.49 -13.52
CA THR A 169 -24.78 -23.80 -13.22
C THR A 169 -26.14 -23.64 -12.54
N LEU A 170 -26.25 -22.76 -11.55
CA LEU A 170 -27.53 -22.52 -10.87
C LEU A 170 -28.59 -21.95 -11.81
N ARG A 171 -28.18 -21.12 -12.78
CA ARG A 171 -29.09 -20.58 -13.79
C ARG A 171 -29.60 -21.66 -14.74
N GLU A 172 -28.74 -22.61 -15.13
CA GLU A 172 -29.13 -23.77 -15.94
C GLU A 172 -30.09 -24.69 -15.16
N ASP A 173 -29.77 -24.99 -13.90
CA ASP A 173 -30.63 -25.79 -13.00
C ASP A 173 -32.00 -25.13 -12.79
N LEU A 174 -32.03 -23.80 -12.60
CA LEU A 174 -33.26 -23.04 -12.47
C LEU A 174 -34.12 -23.09 -13.74
N GLN A 175 -33.49 -23.06 -14.91
CA GLN A 175 -34.21 -23.20 -16.18
C GLN A 175 -34.76 -24.62 -16.37
N SER A 176 -33.96 -25.64 -16.03
CA SER A 176 -34.37 -27.05 -16.09
C SER A 176 -35.53 -27.35 -15.14
N THR A 177 -35.42 -26.94 -13.88
CA THR A 177 -36.48 -27.11 -12.87
C THR A 177 -37.76 -26.37 -13.27
N LYS A 178 -37.66 -25.15 -13.82
CA LYS A 178 -38.82 -24.43 -14.36
C LYS A 178 -39.51 -25.21 -15.49
N HIS A 179 -38.75 -25.81 -16.40
CA HIS A 179 -39.30 -26.63 -17.48
C HIS A 179 -39.99 -27.90 -16.97
N ASN A 180 -39.37 -28.58 -15.99
CA ASN A 180 -39.95 -29.75 -15.33
C ASN A 180 -41.25 -29.41 -14.59
N LEU A 181 -41.31 -28.24 -13.94
CA LEU A 181 -42.51 -27.79 -13.25
C LEU A 181 -43.66 -27.48 -14.23
N LEU A 182 -43.36 -26.83 -15.36
CA LEU A 182 -44.36 -26.59 -16.41
C LEU A 182 -44.89 -27.90 -16.99
N THR A 183 -44.02 -28.84 -17.33
CA THR A 183 -44.43 -30.15 -17.88
C THR A 183 -45.23 -30.97 -16.86
N GLN A 184 -44.84 -30.98 -15.58
CA GLN A 184 -45.64 -31.63 -14.52
C GLN A 184 -47.00 -30.96 -14.35
N SER A 185 -47.07 -29.62 -14.41
CA SER A 185 -48.34 -28.89 -14.37
C SER A 185 -49.26 -29.28 -15.53
N GLU A 186 -48.74 -29.41 -16.74
CA GLU A 186 -49.52 -29.86 -17.91
C GLU A 186 -49.97 -31.32 -17.80
N VAL A 187 -49.15 -32.19 -17.20
CA VAL A 187 -49.53 -33.59 -16.93
C VAL A 187 -50.63 -33.64 -15.88
N LEU A 188 -50.52 -32.84 -14.82
CA LEU A 188 -51.50 -32.77 -13.74
C LEU A 188 -52.85 -32.26 -14.27
N ALA A 189 -52.85 -31.18 -15.06
CA ALA A 189 -54.06 -30.67 -15.71
C ALA A 189 -54.74 -31.74 -16.58
N ARG A 190 -53.97 -32.47 -17.40
CA ARG A 190 -54.50 -33.59 -18.20
C ARG A 190 -55.06 -34.73 -17.35
N ALA A 191 -54.42 -35.03 -16.21
CA ALA A 191 -54.90 -36.05 -15.29
C ALA A 191 -56.21 -35.63 -14.60
N GLU A 192 -56.34 -34.36 -14.22
CA GLU A 192 -57.57 -33.78 -13.68
C GLU A 192 -58.71 -33.84 -14.71
N ASP A 193 -58.45 -33.45 -15.97
CA ASP A 193 -59.43 -33.54 -17.06
C ASP A 193 -59.87 -34.99 -17.31
N SER A 194 -58.92 -35.93 -17.34
CA SER A 194 -59.20 -37.37 -17.49
C SER A 194 -60.04 -37.89 -16.33
N LEU A 195 -59.72 -37.50 -15.09
CA LEU A 195 -60.45 -37.90 -13.90
C LEU A 195 -61.86 -37.30 -13.87
N ALA A 196 -62.04 -36.05 -14.32
CA ALA A 196 -63.35 -35.44 -14.52
C ALA A 196 -64.18 -36.22 -15.57
N SER A 197 -63.56 -36.62 -16.69
CA SER A 197 -64.18 -37.47 -17.70
C SER A 197 -64.59 -38.83 -17.12
N PHE A 198 -63.72 -39.53 -16.39
CA PHE A 198 -64.08 -40.79 -15.71
C PHE A 198 -65.24 -40.63 -14.73
N ARG A 199 -65.24 -39.55 -13.94
CA ARG A 199 -66.35 -39.23 -13.03
C ARG A 199 -67.66 -39.02 -13.77
N SER A 200 -67.64 -38.45 -14.99
CA SER A 200 -68.86 -38.28 -15.79
C SER A 200 -69.49 -39.61 -16.26
N PHE A 201 -68.68 -40.66 -16.47
CA PHE A 201 -69.16 -42.01 -16.80
C PHE A 201 -69.60 -42.82 -15.59
N THR A 202 -69.26 -42.36 -14.39
CA THR A 202 -69.57 -43.08 -13.17
C THR A 202 -70.96 -42.66 -12.70
N ALA A 203 -71.95 -43.54 -12.87
CA ALA A 203 -73.25 -43.34 -12.25
C ALA A 203 -73.07 -43.29 -10.73
N THR A 204 -73.59 -42.25 -10.09
CA THR A 204 -73.62 -42.17 -8.63
C THR A 204 -74.55 -43.25 -8.14
N LEU A 205 -73.98 -44.38 -7.73
CA LEU A 205 -74.76 -45.45 -7.13
C LEU A 205 -75.33 -44.91 -5.82
N ILE A 206 -76.66 -44.83 -5.76
CA ILE A 206 -77.38 -44.53 -4.53
C ILE A 206 -77.08 -45.71 -3.60
N PRO A 207 -76.63 -45.45 -2.36
CA PRO A 207 -76.45 -46.48 -1.36
C PRO A 207 -77.72 -47.34 -1.27
N LEU A 208 -77.57 -48.66 -1.29
CA LEU A 208 -78.71 -49.58 -1.29
C LEU A 208 -79.60 -49.34 -0.08
N GLU A 209 -78.99 -48.91 1.04
CA GLU A 209 -79.63 -48.51 2.28
C GLU A 209 -80.73 -47.46 2.09
N ASP A 210 -80.59 -46.57 1.11
CA ASP A 210 -81.53 -45.48 0.85
C ASP A 210 -82.76 -45.92 0.02
N GLU A 211 -82.67 -47.05 -0.70
CA GLU A 211 -83.73 -47.57 -1.59
C GLU A 211 -84.38 -48.88 -1.07
N ILE A 212 -83.86 -49.49 0.00
CA ILE A 212 -84.41 -50.73 0.57
C ILE A 212 -85.90 -50.58 0.93
N SER A 213 -86.31 -49.44 1.48
CA SER A 213 -87.70 -49.18 1.85
C SER A 213 -88.61 -49.12 0.63
N SER A 214 -88.20 -48.39 -0.41
CA SER A 214 -88.91 -48.26 -1.70
C SER A 214 -89.07 -49.61 -2.40
N ILE A 215 -87.99 -50.41 -2.45
CA ILE A 215 -88.04 -51.77 -3.01
C ILE A 215 -88.98 -52.67 -2.22
N SER A 216 -88.95 -52.61 -0.89
CA SER A 216 -89.81 -53.41 -0.02
C SER A 216 -91.29 -53.04 -0.20
N GLU A 217 -91.61 -51.74 -0.29
CA GLU A 217 -92.98 -51.26 -0.56
C GLU A 217 -93.53 -51.75 -1.89
N VAL A 218 -92.73 -51.73 -2.97
CA VAL A 218 -93.15 -52.21 -4.29
C VAL A 218 -93.44 -53.72 -4.25
N LEU A 219 -92.59 -54.50 -3.59
CA LEU A 219 -92.78 -55.95 -3.45
C LEU A 219 -94.01 -56.27 -2.59
N ASP A 220 -94.23 -55.54 -1.50
CA ASP A 220 -95.40 -55.68 -0.64
C ASP A 220 -96.69 -55.31 -1.39
N SER A 221 -96.68 -54.22 -2.17
CA SER A 221 -97.81 -53.84 -3.02
C SER A 221 -98.15 -54.93 -4.03
N ALA A 222 -97.15 -55.43 -4.77
CA ALA A 222 -97.35 -56.46 -5.78
C ALA A 222 -97.90 -57.77 -5.19
N PHE A 223 -97.44 -58.15 -3.99
CA PHE A 223 -97.96 -59.32 -3.28
C PHE A 223 -99.43 -59.11 -2.87
N ASN A 224 -99.77 -57.94 -2.32
CA ASN A 224 -101.12 -57.62 -1.89
C ASN A 224 -102.10 -57.56 -3.08
N ASP A 225 -101.68 -57.02 -4.21
CA ASP A 225 -102.47 -57.00 -5.45
C ASP A 225 -102.76 -58.42 -5.96
N ALA A 226 -101.73 -59.27 -6.01
CA ALA A 226 -101.90 -60.68 -6.38
C ALA A 226 -102.85 -61.40 -5.41
N LEU A 227 -102.67 -61.21 -4.09
CA LEU A 227 -103.54 -61.78 -3.07
C LEU A 227 -105.00 -61.32 -3.23
N SER A 228 -105.23 -60.05 -3.53
CA SER A 228 -106.55 -59.48 -3.79
C SER A 228 -107.20 -60.13 -5.01
N LEU A 229 -106.48 -60.23 -6.12
CA LEU A 229 -106.95 -60.88 -7.35
C LEU A 229 -107.40 -62.33 -7.10
N PHE A 230 -106.59 -63.12 -6.39
CA PHE A 230 -106.94 -64.50 -6.10
C PHE A 230 -108.09 -64.63 -5.09
N LYS A 231 -108.21 -63.71 -4.13
CA LYS A 231 -109.38 -63.68 -3.22
C LYS A 231 -110.68 -63.46 -3.99
N VAL A 232 -110.69 -62.51 -4.93
CA VAL A 232 -111.87 -62.23 -5.76
C VAL A 232 -112.20 -63.44 -6.65
N SER A 233 -111.17 -64.03 -7.27
CA SER A 233 -111.35 -65.06 -8.30
C SER A 233 -111.62 -66.46 -7.74
N LEU A 234 -110.98 -66.82 -6.62
CA LEU A 234 -111.01 -68.18 -6.04
C LEU A 234 -111.69 -68.24 -4.67
N GLY A 235 -111.89 -67.09 -4.02
CA GLY A 235 -112.60 -66.95 -2.76
C GLY A 235 -114.12 -66.81 -2.91
N CYS A 236 -114.66 -66.86 -4.14
CA CYS A 236 -116.09 -66.84 -4.41
C CYS A 236 -116.76 -68.22 -4.19
N ASP A 237 -118.08 -68.24 -4.17
CA ASP A 237 -118.85 -69.49 -4.13
C ASP A 237 -118.82 -70.18 -5.49
N LEU A 238 -118.41 -71.45 -5.50
CA LEU A 238 -118.50 -72.28 -6.69
C LEU A 238 -119.89 -72.90 -6.77
N HIS A 239 -120.42 -73.07 -7.98
CA HIS A 239 -121.69 -73.75 -8.16
C HIS A 239 -121.63 -75.20 -7.66
N ASN A 240 -122.71 -75.72 -7.06
CA ASN A 240 -122.72 -77.04 -6.43
C ASN A 240 -122.33 -78.18 -7.38
N ASP A 241 -122.59 -78.04 -8.67
CA ASP A 241 -122.21 -79.02 -9.68
C ASP A 241 -120.68 -79.14 -9.84
N ARG A 242 -119.97 -78.01 -9.73
CA ARG A 242 -118.50 -77.95 -9.77
C ARG A 242 -117.85 -78.46 -8.48
N LEU A 243 -118.57 -78.40 -7.36
CA LEU A 243 -118.09 -78.99 -6.10
C LEU A 243 -118.17 -80.52 -6.13
N LYS A 244 -119.15 -81.09 -6.83
CA LYS A 244 -119.34 -82.55 -6.96
C LYS A 244 -118.46 -83.19 -8.05
N GLU A 245 -117.90 -82.39 -8.95
CA GLU A 245 -117.05 -82.86 -10.05
C GLU A 245 -115.63 -83.19 -9.56
N SER A 246 -115.41 -84.42 -9.04
CA SER A 246 -114.12 -84.85 -8.47
C SER A 246 -112.93 -84.62 -9.43
N ARG A 247 -113.10 -84.91 -10.72
CA ARG A 247 -112.04 -84.80 -11.74
C ARG A 247 -111.44 -83.39 -11.86
N SER A 248 -112.24 -82.35 -11.65
CA SER A 248 -111.78 -80.95 -11.74
C SER A 248 -110.92 -80.58 -10.52
N TRP A 249 -111.19 -81.19 -9.37
CA TRP A 249 -110.43 -80.97 -8.14
C TRP A 249 -109.12 -81.76 -8.12
N ASP A 250 -109.12 -82.97 -8.67
CA ASP A 250 -107.92 -83.81 -8.71
C ASP A 250 -106.79 -83.12 -9.49
N ARG A 251 -107.09 -82.48 -10.62
CA ARG A 251 -106.10 -81.70 -11.40
C ARG A 251 -105.42 -80.57 -10.62
N VAL A 252 -106.15 -79.91 -9.73
CA VAL A 252 -105.62 -78.79 -8.93
C VAL A 252 -104.86 -79.33 -7.71
N ARG A 253 -105.35 -80.42 -7.11
CA ARG A 253 -104.69 -81.09 -5.97
C ARG A 253 -103.37 -81.75 -6.38
N ASP A 254 -103.31 -82.32 -7.57
CA ASP A 254 -102.12 -82.97 -8.13
C ASP A 254 -101.08 -81.94 -8.63
N HIS A 255 -101.37 -80.63 -8.58
CA HIS A 255 -100.42 -79.62 -9.00
C HIS A 255 -99.21 -79.58 -8.04
N PRO A 256 -97.94 -79.59 -8.51
CA PRO A 256 -96.75 -79.70 -7.66
C PRO A 256 -96.54 -78.60 -6.60
N SER A 257 -97.33 -77.52 -6.67
CA SER A 257 -97.30 -76.38 -5.73
C SER A 257 -98.40 -76.44 -4.66
N VAL A 258 -99.32 -77.39 -4.81
CA VAL A 258 -100.49 -77.61 -3.97
C VAL A 258 -100.43 -79.00 -3.34
N ASP A 259 -99.89 -79.97 -4.08
CA ASP A 259 -99.74 -81.36 -3.68
C ASP A 259 -99.17 -81.44 -2.25
N ARG A 260 -99.97 -82.04 -1.37
CA ARG A 260 -99.72 -82.27 0.08
C ARG A 260 -99.55 -81.05 0.99
N LEU A 261 -99.54 -79.83 0.46
CA LEU A 261 -99.27 -78.61 1.26
C LEU A 261 -100.55 -77.85 1.65
N ILE A 262 -101.56 -77.84 0.79
CA ILE A 262 -102.79 -77.07 1.01
C ILE A 262 -103.99 -78.02 0.83
N PRO A 263 -104.67 -78.45 1.90
CA PRO A 263 -105.90 -79.23 1.76
C PRO A 263 -106.95 -78.39 1.01
N LEU A 264 -107.39 -78.87 -0.16
CA LEU A 264 -108.39 -78.23 -1.00
C LEU A 264 -109.75 -78.93 -0.88
N PRO A 265 -110.57 -78.57 0.13
CA PRO A 265 -111.90 -79.14 0.29
C PRO A 265 -112.84 -78.63 -0.82
N ALA A 266 -113.60 -79.56 -1.41
CA ALA A 266 -114.62 -79.25 -2.41
C ALA A 266 -115.91 -78.73 -1.74
N SER A 267 -115.78 -77.60 -1.06
CA SER A 267 -116.87 -76.93 -0.33
C SER A 267 -116.82 -75.43 -0.55
N ASN A 268 -117.90 -74.76 -0.16
CA ASN A 268 -118.03 -73.30 -0.13
C ASN A 268 -117.88 -72.71 1.27
N SER A 269 -117.43 -73.51 2.25
CA SER A 269 -117.10 -72.99 3.58
C SER A 269 -116.05 -71.87 3.48
N ALA A 270 -116.08 -70.94 4.44
CA ALA A 270 -115.12 -69.85 4.50
C ALA A 270 -113.67 -70.36 4.50
N HIS A 271 -113.42 -71.51 5.14
CA HIS A 271 -112.12 -72.15 5.15
C HIS A 271 -111.75 -72.69 3.77
N ALA A 272 -112.67 -73.37 3.07
CA ALA A 272 -112.45 -73.87 1.72
C ALA A 272 -112.08 -72.78 0.71
N LYS A 273 -112.78 -71.63 0.77
CA LYS A 273 -112.50 -70.44 -0.05
C LYS A 273 -111.08 -69.89 0.18
N ARG A 274 -110.65 -69.81 1.44
CA ARG A 274 -109.29 -69.37 1.79
C ARG A 274 -108.23 -70.36 1.29
N MET A 275 -108.49 -71.67 1.43
CA MET A 275 -107.56 -72.69 0.93
C MET A 275 -107.46 -72.70 -0.59
N ARG A 276 -108.56 -72.49 -1.32
CA ARG A 276 -108.54 -72.27 -2.77
C ARG A 276 -107.67 -71.07 -3.16
N THR A 277 -107.85 -69.95 -2.45
CA THR A 277 -107.09 -68.72 -2.67
C THR A 277 -105.60 -68.95 -2.43
N ALA A 278 -105.24 -69.62 -1.32
CA ALA A 278 -103.85 -69.94 -0.97
C ALA A 278 -103.21 -70.87 -2.01
N ALA A 279 -103.94 -71.87 -2.51
CA ALA A 279 -103.46 -72.75 -3.58
C ALA A 279 -103.22 -71.98 -4.88
N GLY A 280 -104.13 -71.08 -5.27
CA GLY A 280 -103.93 -70.22 -6.45
C GLY A 280 -102.67 -69.35 -6.35
N LEU A 281 -102.45 -68.75 -5.17
CA LEU A 281 -101.25 -67.94 -4.91
C LEU A 281 -99.97 -68.79 -4.93
N ALA A 282 -100.00 -70.00 -4.38
CA ALA A 282 -98.86 -70.92 -4.39
C ALA A 282 -98.50 -71.38 -5.80
N ILE A 283 -99.50 -71.66 -6.64
CA ILE A 283 -99.29 -71.97 -8.08
C ILE A 283 -98.67 -70.78 -8.79
N TYR A 284 -99.17 -69.57 -8.54
CA TYR A 284 -98.67 -68.34 -9.15
C TYR A 284 -97.22 -68.03 -8.74
N ALA A 285 -96.90 -68.14 -7.45
CA ALA A 285 -95.55 -67.96 -6.94
C ALA A 285 -94.56 -68.95 -7.58
N ARG A 286 -94.96 -70.22 -7.74
CA ARG A 286 -94.13 -71.23 -8.43
C ARG A 286 -93.90 -70.87 -9.90
N ALA A 287 -94.92 -70.36 -10.60
CA ALA A 287 -94.80 -69.94 -11.99
C ALA A 287 -93.80 -68.77 -12.17
N LEU A 288 -93.86 -67.77 -11.28
CA LEU A 288 -92.91 -66.65 -11.28
C LEU A 288 -91.47 -67.13 -11.00
N PHE A 289 -91.30 -68.05 -10.05
CA PHE A 289 -90.00 -68.63 -9.75
C PHE A 289 -89.39 -69.37 -10.95
N LEU A 290 -90.20 -70.15 -11.67
CA LEU A 290 -89.77 -70.88 -12.87
C LEU A 290 -89.46 -69.97 -14.07
N GLN A 291 -90.18 -68.85 -14.23
CA GLN A 291 -89.84 -67.86 -15.26
C GLN A 291 -88.48 -67.21 -14.99
N SER A 292 -88.18 -66.86 -13.74
CA SER A 292 -86.89 -66.23 -13.39
C SER A 292 -85.68 -67.15 -13.63
N THR A 293 -85.87 -68.46 -13.47
CA THR A 293 -84.80 -69.46 -13.66
C THR A 293 -84.57 -69.81 -15.13
N ASN A 294 -85.60 -69.74 -15.98
CA ASN A 294 -85.45 -69.91 -17.43
C ASN A 294 -84.77 -68.69 -18.09
N THR A 295 -85.01 -67.47 -17.61
CA THR A 295 -84.31 -66.27 -18.11
C THR A 295 -82.81 -66.27 -17.77
N ARG A 296 -82.38 -66.94 -16.70
CA ARG A 296 -80.94 -67.11 -16.41
C ARG A 296 -80.22 -68.09 -17.35
N ARG A 297 -80.92 -69.04 -17.99
CA ARG A 297 -80.30 -69.96 -18.97
C ARG A 297 -80.15 -69.34 -20.36
N ALA A 298 -80.92 -68.32 -20.71
CA ALA A 298 -80.80 -67.61 -21.98
C ALA A 298 -79.72 -66.50 -21.97
N GLY A 299 -79.28 -66.04 -20.80
CA GLY A 299 -78.27 -64.98 -20.64
C GLY A 299 -76.81 -65.45 -20.65
N CYS A 300 -76.53 -66.76 -20.72
CA CYS A 300 -75.17 -67.29 -20.87
C CYS A 300 -74.90 -67.72 -22.33
N ARG A 301 -75.05 -66.78 -23.27
CA ARG A 301 -74.35 -66.79 -24.56
C ARG A 301 -74.07 -65.35 -24.95
N CYS A 302 -72.95 -64.84 -24.45
CA CYS A 302 -71.99 -63.92 -25.07
C CYS A 302 -70.99 -63.52 -23.99
#